data_AF-A0A150PC88-F1
#
_entry.id   AF-A0A150PC88-F1
#
_cell.length_a   1.000
_cell.length_b   1.000
_cell.length_c   1.000
_cell.angle_alpha   90.00
_cell.angle_beta   90.00
_cell.angle_gamma   90.00
#
_symmetry.space_group_name_H-M   'P 1'
#
loop_
_entity.id
_entity.type
_entity.pdbx_description
1 polymer ?
#
loop_
_entity_poly.entity_id
_entity_poly.type
_entity_poly.pdbx_seq_one_letter_code
_entity_poly.pdbx_strand_id
1 'polypeptide(L)'
;MRDHSKNRLALITSRYAARQREKQEGDRRAFDDAFRAARDAVIRPMLEEIASELRAAGHAPRVACDEAPETPSVELLLGIRGVGAAPRGDLIAFSVIQRRAAPEILAYLVVRPPPMDLLRFASADEITAVQVEQLAIDAIEHIFACRSI
;
A
#
# COMPACT_ATOMS: atom_id res chain seq x y z
N MET A 1 -13.62 22.22 9.00
CA MET A 1 -13.00 21.96 7.68
C MET A 1 -11.55 22.44 7.52
N ARG A 2 -10.99 23.34 8.36
CA ARG A 2 -9.59 23.81 8.23
C ARG A 2 -8.55 22.99 9.02
N ASP A 3 -8.96 22.20 10.01
CA ASP A 3 -8.00 21.44 10.85
C ASP A 3 -7.56 20.10 10.25
N HIS A 4 -8.45 19.43 9.50
CA HIS A 4 -8.10 18.18 8.82
C HIS A 4 -7.01 18.39 7.75
N SER A 5 -7.08 19.49 7.01
CA SER A 5 -6.07 19.86 5.99
C SER A 5 -4.73 20.27 6.60
N LYS A 6 -4.72 20.88 7.78
CA LYS A 6 -3.50 21.25 8.51
C LYS A 6 -2.75 20.03 9.04
N ASN A 7 -3.49 19.04 9.56
CA ASN A 7 -2.89 17.78 10.00
C ASN A 7 -2.26 17.00 8.84
N ARG A 8 -2.91 16.95 7.66
CA ARG A 8 -2.36 16.30 6.46
C ARG A 8 -1.09 17.00 5.98
N LEU A 9 -1.06 18.34 5.97
CA LEU A 9 0.11 19.09 5.52
C LEU A 9 1.28 18.93 6.50
N ALA A 10 1.04 19.02 7.80
CA ALA A 10 2.07 18.81 8.83
C ALA A 10 2.67 17.39 8.78
N LEU A 11 1.85 16.38 8.46
CA LEU A 11 2.31 15.01 8.24
C LEU A 11 3.26 14.94 7.02
N ILE A 12 2.93 15.63 5.93
CA ILE A 12 3.75 15.70 4.71
C ILE A 12 5.09 16.39 5.00
N THR A 13 5.10 17.53 5.70
CA THR A 13 6.34 18.26 6.02
C THR A 13 7.21 17.53 7.03
N SER A 14 6.61 16.90 8.04
CA SER A 14 7.35 16.09 9.02
C SER A 14 8.04 14.90 8.35
N ARG A 15 7.32 14.19 7.47
CA ARG A 15 7.89 13.11 6.64
C ARG A 15 9.01 13.59 5.73
N TYR A 16 8.89 14.79 5.15
CA TYR A 16 9.96 15.37 4.32
C TYR A 16 11.22 15.74 5.12
N ALA A 17 11.05 16.20 6.36
CA ALA A 17 12.15 16.53 7.26
C ALA A 17 12.86 15.28 7.81
N ALA A 18 12.13 14.22 8.12
CA ALA A 18 12.71 12.92 8.52
C ALA A 18 13.59 12.32 7.39
N ARG A 19 13.10 12.38 6.14
CA ARG A 19 13.80 11.91 4.92
C ARG A 19 15.14 12.59 4.64
N GLN A 20 15.40 13.78 5.19
CA GLN A 20 16.69 14.48 5.05
C GLN A 20 17.74 13.97 6.05
N ARG A 21 17.33 13.35 7.16
CA ARG A 21 18.22 12.96 8.26
C ARG A 21 18.75 11.54 8.14
N GLU A 22 18.02 10.64 7.49
CA GLU A 22 18.39 9.21 7.38
C GLU A 22 19.03 8.88 6.03
N LYS A 23 20.19 9.49 5.76
CA LYS A 23 21.11 9.02 4.71
C LYS A 23 22.22 8.18 5.35
N GLN A 24 21.93 6.91 5.57
CA GLN A 24 22.93 5.86 5.73
C GLN A 24 22.58 4.74 4.75
N GLU A 25 23.59 4.08 4.18
CA GLU A 25 23.41 2.80 3.47
C GLU A 25 22.77 1.82 4.45
N GLY A 26 21.45 1.69 4.37
CA GLY A 26 20.69 0.79 5.23
C GLY A 26 21.02 -0.64 4.87
N ASP A 27 21.18 -1.49 5.88
CA ASP A 27 21.25 -2.94 5.70
C ASP A 27 19.93 -3.40 5.05
N ARG A 28 19.98 -3.69 3.74
CA ARG A 28 18.82 -4.11 2.94
C ARG A 28 18.13 -5.33 3.57
N ARG A 29 18.91 -6.25 4.13
CA ARG A 29 18.37 -7.45 4.76
C ARG A 29 17.55 -7.10 6.00
N ALA A 30 18.07 -6.23 6.86
CA ALA A 30 17.34 -5.74 8.03
C ALA A 30 16.05 -5.00 7.62
N PHE A 31 16.09 -4.23 6.53
CA PHE A 31 14.90 -3.56 6.00
C PHE A 31 13.84 -4.54 5.49
N ASP A 32 14.25 -5.54 4.70
CA ASP A 32 13.33 -6.57 4.20
C ASP A 32 12.72 -7.39 5.34
N ASP A 33 13.51 -7.71 6.38
CA ASP A 33 13.03 -8.42 7.55
C ASP A 33 12.03 -7.56 8.36
N ALA A 34 12.29 -6.26 8.51
CA ALA A 34 11.33 -5.33 9.10
C ALA A 34 10.04 -5.21 8.28
N PHE A 35 10.14 -5.18 6.95
CA PHE A 35 8.96 -5.19 6.07
C PHE A 35 8.16 -6.49 6.23
N ARG A 36 8.82 -7.65 6.29
CA ARG A 36 8.13 -8.95 6.54
C ARG A 36 7.40 -8.95 7.88
N ALA A 37 8.03 -8.40 8.92
CA ALA A 37 7.39 -8.26 10.23
C ALA A 37 6.14 -7.37 10.18
N ALA A 38 6.23 -6.18 9.55
CA ALA A 38 5.08 -5.29 9.38
C ALA A 38 4.00 -5.88 8.46
N ARG A 39 4.39 -6.61 7.41
CA ARG A 39 3.48 -7.36 6.54
C ARG A 39 2.65 -8.34 7.35
N ASP A 40 3.30 -9.14 8.19
CA ASP A 40 2.65 -10.23 8.89
C ASP A 40 1.83 -9.74 10.10
N ALA A 41 2.25 -8.65 10.74
CA ALA A 41 1.60 -8.10 11.93
C ALA A 41 0.51 -7.07 11.63
N VAL A 42 0.61 -6.33 10.52
CA VAL A 42 -0.26 -5.15 10.25
C VAL A 42 -0.88 -5.22 8.86
N ILE A 43 -0.07 -5.30 7.81
CA ILE A 43 -0.58 -5.08 6.45
C ILE A 43 -1.48 -6.23 5.99
N ARG A 44 -1.00 -7.47 6.06
CA ARG A 44 -1.78 -8.64 5.63
C ARG A 44 -3.07 -8.79 6.44
N PRO A 45 -3.08 -8.76 7.79
CA PRO A 45 -4.31 -8.86 8.56
C PRO A 45 -5.36 -7.81 8.14
N MET A 46 -4.94 -6.56 7.98
CA MET A 46 -5.85 -5.49 7.57
C MET A 46 -6.40 -5.69 6.15
N LEU A 47 -5.56 -6.11 5.20
CA LEU A 47 -6.02 -6.44 3.85
C LEU A 47 -6.96 -7.67 3.82
N GLU A 48 -6.76 -8.64 4.72
CA GLU A 48 -7.64 -9.79 4.86
C GLU A 48 -9.01 -9.42 5.45
N GLU A 49 -9.06 -8.52 6.44
CA GLU A 49 -10.31 -7.95 6.97
C GLU A 49 -11.10 -7.26 5.86
N ILE A 50 -10.45 -6.38 5.09
CA ILE A 50 -11.07 -5.69 3.94
C ILE A 50 -11.52 -6.70 2.87
N ALA A 51 -10.70 -7.72 2.58
CA ALA A 51 -11.08 -8.78 1.64
C ALA A 51 -12.29 -9.58 2.13
N SER A 52 -12.47 -9.75 3.44
CA SER A 52 -13.67 -10.38 4.01
C SER A 52 -14.92 -9.55 3.72
N GLU A 53 -14.87 -8.24 3.98
CA GLU A 53 -15.97 -7.31 3.71
C GLU A 53 -16.33 -7.25 2.21
N LEU A 54 -15.33 -7.15 1.34
CA LEU A 54 -15.52 -7.19 -0.11
C LEU A 54 -16.16 -8.51 -0.57
N ARG A 55 -15.78 -9.64 0.03
CA ARG A 55 -16.37 -10.95 -0.26
C ARG A 55 -17.83 -11.02 0.20
N ALA A 56 -18.16 -10.46 1.36
CA ALA A 56 -19.54 -10.34 1.84
C ALA A 56 -20.41 -9.49 0.89
N ALA A 57 -19.83 -8.48 0.24
CA ALA A 57 -20.48 -7.70 -0.82
C ALA A 57 -20.58 -8.43 -2.18
N GLY A 58 -20.04 -9.64 -2.30
CA GLY A 58 -20.10 -10.47 -3.51
C GLY A 58 -18.99 -10.22 -4.52
N HIS A 59 -17.88 -9.59 -4.12
CA HIS A 59 -16.65 -9.50 -4.90
C HIS A 59 -15.78 -10.75 -4.71
N ALA A 60 -14.74 -10.89 -5.54
CA ALA A 60 -13.79 -12.00 -5.49
C ALA A 60 -12.37 -11.53 -5.11
N PRO A 61 -12.19 -10.93 -3.91
CA PRO A 61 -10.90 -10.40 -3.52
C PRO A 61 -9.91 -11.51 -3.17
N ARG A 62 -8.63 -11.25 -3.42
CA ARG A 62 -7.51 -12.15 -3.10
C ARG A 62 -6.33 -11.35 -2.57
N VAL A 63 -5.88 -11.68 -1.37
CA VAL A 63 -4.61 -11.20 -0.84
C VAL A 63 -3.49 -12.11 -1.34
N ALA A 64 -2.42 -11.53 -1.87
CA ALA A 64 -1.24 -12.24 -2.35
C ALA A 64 0.02 -11.63 -1.74
N CYS A 65 1.00 -12.46 -1.43
CA CYS A 65 2.33 -12.01 -1.06
C CYS A 65 3.30 -12.42 -2.17
N ASP A 66 4.08 -11.47 -2.67
CA ASP A 66 5.23 -11.76 -3.52
C ASP A 66 6.48 -11.64 -2.65
N GLU A 67 7.25 -12.71 -2.56
CA GLU A 67 8.52 -12.74 -1.82
C GLU A 67 9.73 -12.64 -2.76
N ALA A 68 9.52 -12.17 -4.00
CA ALA A 68 10.58 -11.86 -4.94
C ALA A 68 11.69 -11.05 -4.23
N PRO A 69 12.95 -11.54 -4.24
CA PRO A 69 14.04 -10.93 -3.47
C PRO A 69 14.26 -9.44 -3.75
N GLU A 70 13.95 -8.99 -4.95
CA GLU A 70 14.16 -7.60 -5.37
C GLU A 70 13.04 -6.66 -4.91
N THR A 71 11.79 -7.12 -4.96
CA THR A 71 10.58 -6.33 -4.71
C THR A 71 9.54 -7.11 -3.92
N PRO A 72 9.84 -7.47 -2.66
CA PRO A 72 8.86 -8.15 -1.83
C PRO A 72 7.64 -7.24 -1.65
N SER A 73 6.44 -7.82 -1.79
CA SER A 73 5.19 -7.09 -1.77
C SER A 73 4.04 -7.87 -1.11
N VAL A 74 3.02 -7.14 -0.70
CA VAL A 74 1.70 -7.69 -0.37
C VAL A 74 0.65 -6.93 -1.15
N GLU A 75 -0.26 -7.65 -1.79
CA GLU A 75 -1.23 -7.14 -2.74
C GLU A 75 -2.64 -7.59 -2.36
N LEU A 76 -3.61 -6.70 -2.49
CA LEU A 76 -5.03 -7.02 -2.47
C LEU A 76 -5.57 -6.82 -3.88
N LEU A 77 -5.81 -7.94 -4.58
CA LEU A 77 -6.53 -7.96 -5.85
C LEU A 77 -8.03 -7.93 -5.54
N LEU A 78 -8.80 -7.05 -6.17
CA LEU A 78 -10.19 -6.81 -5.78
C LEU A 78 -11.21 -7.79 -6.39
N GLY A 79 -11.01 -8.21 -7.65
CA GLY A 79 -11.95 -9.10 -8.33
C GLY A 79 -13.38 -8.56 -8.35
N ILE A 80 -13.58 -7.40 -8.97
CA ILE A 80 -14.84 -6.63 -8.87
C ILE A 80 -15.98 -7.37 -9.58
N ARG A 81 -17.11 -7.44 -8.90
CA ARG A 81 -18.32 -8.13 -9.39
C ARG A 81 -18.83 -7.43 -10.63
N GLY A 82 -19.10 -8.20 -11.68
CA GLY A 82 -19.64 -7.67 -12.94
C GLY A 82 -18.63 -6.95 -13.83
N VAL A 83 -17.35 -6.87 -13.41
CA VAL A 83 -16.27 -6.26 -14.19
C VAL A 83 -15.39 -7.37 -14.76
N GLY A 84 -15.13 -7.33 -16.07
CA GLY A 84 -14.21 -8.27 -16.72
C GLY A 84 -12.77 -8.10 -16.20
N ALA A 85 -12.04 -9.21 -16.07
CA ALA A 85 -10.68 -9.19 -15.54
C ALA A 85 -9.75 -8.34 -16.41
N ALA A 86 -9.08 -7.35 -15.81
CA ALA A 86 -8.01 -6.62 -16.47
C ALA A 86 -6.72 -7.46 -16.52
N PRO A 87 -5.83 -7.27 -17.50
CA PRO A 87 -4.62 -8.08 -17.68
C PRO A 87 -3.68 -8.13 -16.46
N ARG A 88 -3.69 -7.09 -15.61
CA ARG A 88 -2.96 -7.03 -14.33
C ARG A 88 -3.87 -7.01 -13.10
N GLY A 89 -5.19 -7.06 -13.30
CA GLY A 89 -6.20 -6.91 -12.25
C GLY A 89 -6.28 -5.48 -11.68
N ASP A 90 -7.37 -5.21 -10.98
CA ASP A 90 -7.47 -4.06 -10.10
C ASP A 90 -6.92 -4.42 -8.73
N LEU A 91 -5.94 -3.67 -8.23
CA LEU A 91 -5.28 -3.98 -6.96
C LEU A 91 -4.78 -2.75 -6.21
N ILE A 92 -4.57 -2.94 -4.90
CA ILE A 92 -3.69 -2.13 -4.06
C ILE A 92 -2.53 -3.00 -3.58
N ALA A 93 -1.33 -2.45 -3.52
CA ALA A 93 -0.14 -3.16 -3.06
C ALA A 93 0.77 -2.29 -2.21
N PHE A 94 1.50 -2.95 -1.31
CA PHE A 94 2.61 -2.40 -0.55
C PHE A 94 3.86 -3.17 -0.97
N SER A 95 4.83 -2.50 -1.59
CA SER A 95 6.05 -3.13 -2.10
C SER A 95 7.27 -2.41 -1.59
N VAL A 96 8.31 -3.17 -1.23
CA VAL A 96 9.65 -2.61 -1.09
C VAL A 96 10.14 -2.18 -2.46
N ILE A 97 10.71 -0.98 -2.53
CA ILE A 97 11.33 -0.42 -3.72
C ILE A 97 12.71 0.13 -3.38
N GLN A 98 13.64 0.02 -4.33
CA GLN A 98 14.98 0.57 -4.19
C GLN A 98 15.35 1.40 -5.43
N ARG A 99 14.72 2.57 -5.53
CA ARG A 99 15.00 3.55 -6.61
C ARG A 99 15.96 4.66 -6.17
N ARG A 100 16.38 4.66 -4.91
CA ARG A 100 17.20 5.69 -4.26
C ARG A 100 18.31 5.03 -3.43
N ALA A 101 19.14 5.84 -2.79
CA ALA A 101 20.23 5.39 -1.92
C ALA A 101 19.77 4.53 -0.73
N ALA A 102 18.51 4.62 -0.32
CA ALA A 102 17.90 3.80 0.72
C ALA A 102 16.62 3.11 0.19
N PRO A 103 16.31 1.89 0.66
CA PRO A 103 15.04 1.24 0.37
C PRO A 103 13.86 2.03 0.98
N GLU A 104 12.72 2.00 0.31
CA GLU A 104 11.45 2.59 0.76
C GLU A 104 10.33 1.54 0.59
N ILE A 105 9.23 1.68 1.31
CA ILE A 105 8.00 0.90 1.03
C ILE A 105 7.03 1.82 0.31
N LEU A 106 6.57 1.40 -0.87
CA LEU A 106 5.60 2.12 -1.68
C LEU A 106 4.23 1.43 -1.59
N ALA A 107 3.23 2.17 -1.11
CA ALA A 107 1.84 1.86 -1.33
C ALA A 107 1.42 2.42 -2.70
N TYR A 108 0.82 1.59 -3.54
CA TYR A 108 0.32 2.00 -4.86
C TYR A 108 -0.96 1.23 -5.23
N LEU A 109 -1.73 1.79 -6.17
CA LEU A 109 -2.86 1.09 -6.78
C LEU A 109 -2.66 0.88 -8.28
N VAL A 110 -3.35 -0.12 -8.82
CA VAL A 110 -3.49 -0.36 -10.26
C VAL A 110 -4.98 -0.49 -10.55
N VAL A 111 -5.51 0.38 -11.40
CA VAL A 111 -6.86 0.26 -11.98
C VAL A 111 -6.79 0.18 -13.52
N ARG A 112 -5.88 0.96 -14.10
CA ARG A 112 -5.45 0.91 -15.50
C ARG A 112 -3.97 1.29 -15.49
N PRO A 113 -3.09 0.64 -16.27
CA PRO A 113 -1.71 1.07 -16.36
C PRO A 113 -1.62 2.55 -16.80
N PRO A 114 -0.69 3.33 -16.24
CA PRO A 114 0.33 2.95 -15.26
C PRO A 114 -0.18 2.92 -13.79
N PRO A 115 0.53 2.23 -12.87
CA PRO A 115 0.25 2.29 -11.44
C PRO A 115 0.30 3.72 -10.88
N MET A 116 -0.49 3.98 -9.83
CA MET A 116 -0.52 5.27 -9.13
C MET A 116 0.07 5.11 -7.73
N ASP A 117 1.13 5.89 -7.44
CA ASP A 117 1.73 5.99 -6.10
C ASP A 117 0.73 6.63 -5.12
N LEU A 118 0.47 5.96 -4.01
CA LEU A 118 -0.40 6.48 -2.94
C LEU A 118 0.42 7.10 -1.82
N LEU A 119 1.36 6.34 -1.27
CA LEU A 119 2.20 6.78 -0.17
C LEU A 119 3.54 6.04 -0.14
N ARG A 120 4.57 6.72 0.36
CA ARG A 120 5.91 6.15 0.59
C ARG A 120 6.25 6.22 2.06
N PHE A 121 6.69 5.09 2.61
CA PHE A 121 7.20 4.94 3.95
C PHE A 121 8.72 4.84 3.91
N ALA A 122 9.38 5.57 4.79
CA ALA A 122 10.83 5.49 4.93
C ALA A 122 11.27 4.23 5.68
N SER A 123 10.40 3.70 6.55
CA SER A 123 10.62 2.47 7.30
C SER A 123 9.32 1.68 7.49
N ALA A 124 9.45 0.39 7.81
CA ALA A 124 8.31 -0.47 8.11
C ALA A 124 7.58 -0.05 9.41
N ASP A 125 8.28 0.54 10.37
CA ASP A 125 7.72 0.98 11.66
C ASP A 125 6.74 2.15 11.53
N GLU A 126 6.80 2.89 10.42
CA GLU A 126 5.83 3.95 10.13
C GLU A 126 4.44 3.39 9.78
N ILE A 127 4.35 2.11 9.41
CA ILE A 127 3.13 1.49 8.89
C ILE A 127 2.23 1.06 10.05
N THR A 128 1.07 1.70 10.14
CA THR A 128 0.05 1.37 11.14
C THR A 128 -1.23 0.81 10.50
N ALA A 129 -2.00 0.05 11.27
CA ALA A 129 -3.26 -0.54 10.81
C ALA A 129 -4.22 0.53 10.27
N VAL A 130 -4.35 1.66 10.98
CA VAL A 130 -5.18 2.81 10.58
C VAL A 130 -4.75 3.39 9.22
N GLN A 131 -3.43 3.48 8.97
CA GLN A 131 -2.94 3.97 7.69
C GLN A 131 -3.19 2.97 6.55
N VAL A 132 -2.97 1.68 6.81
CA VAL A 132 -3.24 0.62 5.82
C VAL A 132 -4.71 0.61 5.45
N GLU A 133 -5.60 0.67 6.45
CA GLU A 133 -7.05 0.73 6.26
C GLU A 133 -7.45 1.94 5.40
N GLN A 134 -7.03 3.15 5.79
CA GLN A 134 -7.36 4.38 5.04
C GLN A 134 -6.86 4.33 3.60
N LEU A 135 -5.62 3.91 3.38
CA LEU A 135 -5.05 3.80 2.03
C LEU A 135 -5.80 2.78 1.17
N ALA A 136 -6.18 1.64 1.76
CA ALA A 136 -6.91 0.60 1.07
C ALA A 136 -8.34 1.03 0.72
N ILE A 137 -9.06 1.66 1.64
CA ILE A 137 -10.41 2.19 1.39
C ILE A 137 -10.36 3.25 0.28
N ASP A 138 -9.49 4.26 0.40
CA ASP A 138 -9.34 5.33 -0.59
C ASP A 138 -9.03 4.75 -1.99
N ALA A 139 -8.17 3.73 -2.06
CA ALA A 139 -7.82 3.07 -3.31
C ALA A 139 -8.98 2.27 -3.89
N ILE A 140 -9.72 1.51 -3.07
CA ILE A 140 -10.90 0.74 -3.50
C ILE A 140 -11.98 1.68 -4.03
N GLU A 141 -12.27 2.77 -3.32
CA GLU A 141 -13.22 3.79 -3.78
C GLU A 141 -12.82 4.35 -5.15
N HIS A 142 -11.54 4.70 -5.32
CA HIS A 142 -11.02 5.20 -6.60
C HIS A 142 -11.17 4.16 -7.73
N ILE A 143 -10.85 2.90 -7.44
CA ILE A 143 -10.98 1.81 -8.41
C ILE A 143 -12.45 1.63 -8.81
N PHE A 144 -13.36 1.59 -7.84
CA PHE A 144 -14.80 1.45 -8.09
C PHE A 144 -15.33 2.59 -8.95
N ALA A 145 -14.95 3.84 -8.65
CA ALA A 145 -15.30 5.00 -9.47
C ALA A 145 -14.81 4.86 -10.93
N CYS A 146 -13.62 4.29 -11.14
CA CYS A 146 -13.06 4.06 -12.48
C CYS A 146 -13.69 2.88 -13.25
N ARG A 147 -14.41 1.99 -12.56
CA ARG A 147 -15.04 0.78 -13.14
C ARG A 147 -16.55 0.87 -13.26
N SER A 148 -17.20 1.79 -12.55
CA SER A 148 -18.67 1.96 -12.52
C SER A 148 -19.23 2.69 -13.74
N ILE A 149 -18.72 2.40 -14.94
CA ILE A 149 -19.20 2.97 -16.21
C ILE A 149 -20.27 2.06 -16.80
#